data_AF-A0A1J7J5N5-F1
#
_entry.id   AF-A0A1J7J5N5-F1
#
_cell.length_a   1.000
_cell.length_b   1.000
_cell.length_c   1.000
_cell.angle_alpha   90.00
_cell.angle_beta   90.00
_cell.angle_gamma   90.00
#
_symmetry.space_group_name_H-M   'P 1'
#
loop_
_entity.id
_entity.type
_entity.pdbx_description
1 polymer ?
#
loop_
_entity_poly.entity_id
_entity_poly.type
_entity_poly.pdbx_seq_one_letter_code
_entity_poly.pdbx_strand_id
1 'polypeptide(L)'
;MAQLVSQMETHEFGATYWELGLNVIAMPVPFETLIPYGIIIAMFGVTGAGLSKIKHMQNGGKRARRSIDQWDRQMMERDRRLTGMLRGQTDSPIAPDGFELSNAWKTERRIA
;
A
#
# COMPACT_ATOMS: atom_id res chain seq x y z
N MET A 1 -14.42 -26.25 -72.47
CA MET A 1 -13.28 -25.51 -71.88
C MET A 1 -13.59 -24.05 -71.58
N ALA A 2 -14.35 -23.32 -72.41
CA ALA A 2 -14.76 -21.94 -72.10
C ALA A 2 -15.74 -21.80 -70.91
N GLN A 3 -16.57 -22.81 -70.64
CA GLN A 3 -17.53 -22.79 -69.52
C GLN A 3 -16.90 -23.01 -68.13
N LEU A 4 -15.67 -23.53 -68.05
CA LEU A 4 -14.95 -23.69 -66.78
C LEU A 4 -14.17 -22.44 -66.37
N VAL A 5 -13.79 -21.59 -67.33
CA VAL A 5 -13.09 -20.32 -67.05
C VAL A 5 -14.06 -19.21 -66.64
N SER A 6 -15.31 -19.25 -67.14
CA SER A 6 -16.36 -18.30 -66.75
C SER A 6 -16.93 -18.53 -65.34
N GLN A 7 -16.65 -19.66 -64.71
CA GLN A 7 -17.12 -20.00 -63.34
C GLN A 7 -16.09 -19.67 -62.25
N MET A 8 -14.90 -19.17 -62.60
CA MET A 8 -13.84 -18.81 -61.65
C MET A 8 -13.75 -17.30 -61.35
N GLU A 9 -14.55 -16.44 -62.00
CA GLU A 9 -14.50 -14.99 -61.84
C GLU A 9 -15.67 -14.38 -61.04
N THR A 10 -16.55 -15.19 -60.45
CA THR A 10 -17.73 -14.71 -59.69
C THR A 10 -17.76 -15.12 -58.21
N HIS A 11 -16.68 -15.69 -57.67
CA HIS A 11 -16.51 -15.74 -56.22
C HIS A 11 -15.72 -14.51 -55.78
N GLU A 12 -16.50 -13.47 -55.55
CA GLU A 12 -16.11 -12.13 -55.16
C GLU A 12 -14.97 -12.12 -54.14
N PHE A 13 -13.84 -11.61 -54.62
CA PHE A 13 -12.66 -11.17 -53.89
C PHE A 13 -12.97 -9.96 -52.96
N GLY A 14 -14.11 -9.97 -52.26
CA GLY A 14 -14.66 -8.75 -51.67
C GLY A 14 -15.76 -8.92 -50.61
N ALA A 15 -15.90 -10.08 -49.97
CA ALA A 15 -16.97 -10.31 -48.99
C ALA A 15 -16.53 -11.00 -47.68
N THR A 16 -15.26 -10.93 -47.27
CA THR A 16 -14.81 -11.54 -45.99
C THR A 16 -14.04 -10.63 -45.06
N TYR A 17 -14.14 -9.30 -45.22
CA TYR A 17 -13.59 -8.34 -44.26
C TYR A 17 -14.65 -7.37 -43.72
N TRP A 18 -15.72 -7.08 -44.47
CA TRP A 18 -16.84 -6.23 -44.01
C TRP A 18 -17.95 -6.99 -43.27
N GLU A 19 -18.00 -8.32 -43.43
CA GLU A 19 -18.76 -9.22 -42.54
C GLU A 19 -18.01 -9.47 -41.21
N LEU A 20 -16.67 -9.35 -41.22
CA LEU A 20 -15.81 -9.39 -40.02
C LEU A 20 -15.65 -8.01 -39.35
N GLY A 21 -16.46 -7.02 -39.79
CA GLY A 21 -16.26 -5.59 -39.50
C GLY A 21 -17.11 -4.98 -38.38
N LEU A 22 -17.95 -5.76 -37.68
CA LEU A 22 -18.75 -5.28 -36.55
C LEU A 22 -18.84 -6.27 -35.35
N ASN A 23 -18.22 -7.45 -35.42
CA ASN A 23 -18.24 -8.43 -34.32
C ASN A 23 -16.93 -8.52 -33.53
N VAL A 24 -15.94 -7.66 -33.84
CA VAL A 24 -14.80 -7.41 -32.92
C VAL A 24 -15.19 -6.41 -31.82
N ILE A 25 -16.46 -5.99 -31.78
CA ILE A 25 -17.01 -5.21 -30.67
C ILE A 25 -17.00 -6.11 -29.43
N ALA A 26 -15.97 -5.85 -28.60
CA ALA A 26 -15.83 -6.30 -27.23
C ALA A 26 -15.94 -7.81 -27.01
N MET A 27 -14.81 -8.49 -26.86
CA MET A 27 -14.74 -9.44 -25.74
C MET A 27 -14.62 -8.56 -24.48
N PRO A 28 -15.73 -8.26 -23.76
CA PRO A 28 -15.61 -7.55 -22.50
C PRO A 28 -14.63 -8.31 -21.61
N VAL A 29 -13.76 -7.59 -20.92
CA VAL A 29 -12.76 -8.19 -20.01
C VAL A 29 -13.48 -9.22 -19.11
N PRO A 30 -13.03 -10.50 -19.07
CA PRO A 30 -13.74 -11.55 -18.34
C PRO A 30 -13.61 -11.29 -16.84
N PHE A 31 -14.59 -10.58 -16.27
CA PHE A 31 -14.56 -10.06 -14.90
C PHE A 31 -14.49 -11.19 -13.87
N GLU A 32 -14.98 -12.38 -14.22
CA GLU A 32 -14.89 -13.60 -13.42
C GLU A 32 -13.45 -13.96 -13.08
N THR A 33 -12.51 -13.69 -14.01
CA THR A 33 -11.07 -13.88 -13.76
C THR A 33 -10.47 -12.80 -12.88
N LEU A 34 -11.14 -11.65 -12.78
CA LEU A 34 -10.73 -10.50 -11.96
C LEU A 34 -11.30 -10.56 -10.54
N ILE A 35 -12.37 -11.32 -10.29
CA ILE A 35 -12.96 -11.46 -8.95
C ILE A 35 -11.93 -11.91 -7.91
N PRO A 36 -11.10 -12.94 -8.14
CA PRO A 36 -10.07 -13.34 -7.17
C PRO A 36 -9.07 -12.22 -6.88
N TYR A 37 -8.62 -11.50 -7.92
CA TYR A 37 -7.71 -10.37 -7.76
C TYR A 37 -8.36 -9.19 -7.04
N GLY A 38 -9.64 -8.92 -7.29
CA GLY A 38 -10.43 -7.91 -6.58
C GLY A 38 -10.54 -8.21 -5.09
N ILE A 39 -10.79 -9.47 -4.72
CA ILE A 39 -10.81 -9.91 -3.32
C ILE A 39 -9.43 -9.71 -2.69
N ILE A 40 -8.35 -10.11 -3.37
CA ILE A 40 -6.98 -9.92 -2.88
C ILE A 40 -6.71 -8.44 -2.62
N ILE A 41 -6.97 -7.57 -3.60
CA ILE A 41 -6.77 -6.12 -3.47
C ILE A 41 -7.61 -5.55 -2.34
N ALA A 42 -8.88 -5.97 -2.20
CA ALA A 42 -9.75 -5.52 -1.14
C ALA A 42 -9.21 -5.92 0.25
N MET A 43 -8.78 -7.17 0.42
CA MET A 43 -8.22 -7.65 1.69
C MET A 43 -6.92 -6.92 2.03
N PHE A 44 -5.98 -6.82 1.09
CA PHE A 44 -4.75 -6.06 1.29
C PHE A 44 -5.01 -4.57 1.54
N GLY A 45 -6.00 -3.99 0.87
CA GLY A 45 -6.43 -2.60 1.05
C GLY A 45 -6.99 -2.35 2.45
N VAL A 46 -7.91 -3.20 2.91
CA VAL A 46 -8.51 -3.11 4.25
C VAL A 46 -7.44 -3.30 5.33
N THR A 47 -6.59 -4.32 5.20
CA THR A 47 -5.50 -4.54 6.17
C THR A 47 -4.49 -3.40 6.17
N GLY A 48 -4.08 -2.91 4.98
CA GLY A 48 -3.12 -1.81 4.86
C GLY A 48 -3.65 -0.50 5.45
N ALA A 49 -4.88 -0.13 5.11
CA ALA A 49 -5.53 1.05 5.66
C ALA A 49 -5.78 0.92 7.17
N GLY A 50 -6.24 -0.24 7.62
CA GLY A 50 -6.49 -0.54 9.04
C GLY A 50 -5.22 -0.42 9.89
N LEU A 51 -4.13 -1.09 9.49
CA LEU A 51 -2.85 -1.02 10.19
C LEU A 51 -2.25 0.39 10.16
N SER A 52 -2.39 1.10 9.04
CA SER A 52 -1.94 2.50 8.94
C SER A 52 -2.67 3.41 9.93
N LYS A 53 -4.00 3.28 10.02
CA LYS A 53 -4.83 4.07 10.94
C LYS A 53 -4.51 3.75 12.40
N ILE A 54 -4.39 2.47 12.77
CA ILE A 54 -4.03 2.07 14.14
C ILE A 54 -2.67 2.63 14.53
N LYS A 55 -1.65 2.47 13.66
CA LYS A 55 -0.32 3.03 13.92
C LYS A 55 -0.33 4.55 14.03
N HIS A 56 -1.17 5.23 13.26
CA HIS A 56 -1.31 6.68 13.35
C HIS A 56 -1.91 7.11 14.70
N MET A 57 -2.92 6.39 15.17
CA MET A 57 -3.54 6.63 16.48
C MET A 57 -2.57 6.34 17.64
N GLN A 58 -1.85 5.21 17.59
CA GLN A 58 -0.84 4.85 18.59
C GLN A 58 0.32 5.86 18.65
N ASN A 59 0.63 6.52 17.54
CA ASN A 59 1.66 7.55 17.49
C ASN A 59 1.15 8.96 17.88
N GLY A 60 -0.04 9.06 18.48
CA GLY A 60 -0.62 10.34 18.88
C GLY A 60 -0.97 11.25 17.70
N GLY A 61 -1.41 10.66 16.59
CA GLY A 61 -1.75 11.40 15.36
C GLY A 61 -0.53 11.84 14.55
N LYS A 62 0.67 11.31 14.84
CA LYS A 62 1.88 11.59 14.06
C LYS A 62 2.20 10.43 13.12
N ARG A 63 2.95 10.72 12.05
CA ARG A 63 3.45 9.68 11.13
C ARG A 63 4.51 8.84 11.85
N ALA A 64 4.57 7.54 11.52
CA ALA A 64 5.59 6.65 12.07
C ALA A 64 6.99 7.04 11.56
N ARG A 65 7.95 7.17 12.47
CA ARG A 65 9.37 7.38 12.12
C ARG A 65 9.95 6.08 11.58
N ARG A 66 10.78 6.18 10.55
CA ARG A 66 11.50 5.07 9.91
C ARG A 66 12.99 5.33 10.06
N SER A 67 13.81 4.29 9.98
CA SER A 67 15.28 4.41 10.07
C SER A 67 15.76 5.07 11.38
N ILE A 68 15.22 4.60 12.52
CA ILE A 68 15.53 5.14 13.85
C ILE A 68 16.91 4.64 14.29
N ASP A 69 17.86 5.56 14.42
CA ASP A 69 19.22 5.30 14.87
C ASP A 69 19.33 5.21 16.41
N GLN A 70 20.55 5.06 16.94
CA GLN A 70 20.75 4.96 18.38
C GLN A 70 20.47 6.29 19.10
N TRP A 71 20.78 7.42 18.47
CA TRP A 71 20.54 8.75 19.01
C TRP A 71 19.03 9.02 19.14
N ASP A 72 18.28 8.75 18.07
CA ASP A 72 16.83 8.89 18.02
C ASP A 72 16.14 8.06 19.09
N ARG A 73 16.62 6.83 19.35
CA ARG A 73 16.09 6.00 20.44
C ARG A 73 16.28 6.65 21.80
N GLN A 74 17.45 7.24 22.05
CA GLN A 74 17.71 7.96 23.31
C GLN A 74 16.88 9.23 23.42
N MET A 75 16.71 9.99 22.34
CA MET A 75 15.88 11.19 22.32
C MET A 75 14.40 10.85 22.50
N MET A 76 13.89 9.77 21.90
CA MET A 76 12.53 9.31 22.13
C MET A 76 12.27 8.91 23.59
N GLU A 77 13.25 8.29 24.26
CA GLU A 77 13.16 7.96 25.68
C GLU A 77 13.21 9.21 26.56
N ARG A 78 14.04 10.21 26.20
CA ARG A 78 14.00 11.54 26.81
C ARG A 78 12.62 12.19 26.67
N ASP A 79 12.07 12.21 25.45
CA ASP A 79 10.77 12.84 25.19
C ASP A 79 9.64 12.11 25.92
N ARG A 80 9.72 10.77 26.05
CA ARG A 80 8.80 9.99 26.89
C ARG A 80 8.86 10.40 28.35
N ARG A 81 10.05 10.65 28.90
CA ARG A 81 10.22 11.14 30.28
C ARG A 81 9.71 12.58 30.46
N LEU A 82 9.83 13.42 29.44
CA LEU A 82 9.35 14.81 29.47
C LEU A 82 7.83 14.93 29.30
N THR A 83 7.20 14.02 28.55
CA THR A 83 5.80 14.20 28.13
C THR A 83 4.87 13.04 28.51
N GLY A 84 5.40 11.96 29.08
CA GLY A 84 4.67 10.72 29.35
C GLY A 84 4.35 9.88 28.10
N MET A 85 4.57 10.40 26.89
CA MET A 85 4.30 9.71 25.63
C MET A 85 5.56 9.57 24.78
N LEU A 86 5.78 8.40 24.18
CA LEU A 86 6.94 8.12 23.32
C LEU A 86 7.05 9.06 22.09
N ARG A 87 5.94 9.68 21.70
CA ARG A 87 5.80 10.60 20.56
C ARG A 87 5.40 12.01 20.98
N GLY A 88 5.32 12.26 22.28
CA GLY A 88 5.02 13.60 22.80
C GLY A 88 6.14 14.56 22.42
N GLN A 89 5.76 15.81 22.16
CA GLN A 89 6.69 16.91 21.97
C GLN A 89 6.20 18.02 22.89
N THR A 90 7.14 18.71 23.53
CA THR A 90 6.87 19.86 24.39
C THR A 90 7.89 20.94 24.06
N ASP A 91 7.42 22.17 23.99
CA ASP A 91 8.18 23.39 23.76
C ASP A 91 8.37 24.21 25.05
N SER A 92 7.94 23.67 26.19
CA SER A 92 8.13 24.33 27.49
C SER A 92 9.61 24.57 27.79
N PRO A 93 10.00 25.81 28.13
CA PRO A 93 11.40 26.13 28.47
C PRO A 93 11.83 25.53 29.80
N ILE A 94 10.88 25.24 30.70
CA ILE A 94 11.11 24.64 32.01
C ILE A 94 10.59 23.20 31.97
N ALA A 95 11.42 22.26 32.42
CA ALA A 95 11.06 20.85 32.47
C ALA A 95 10.01 20.59 33.57
N PRO A 96 9.16 19.56 33.42
CA PRO A 96 8.18 19.23 34.45
C PRO A 96 8.84 18.69 35.71
N ASP A 97 8.20 18.95 36.85
CA ASP A 97 8.65 18.48 38.15
C ASP A 97 8.80 16.95 38.17
N GLY A 98 9.87 16.45 38.79
CA GLY A 98 10.19 15.03 38.83
C GLY A 98 10.96 14.49 37.62
N PHE A 99 11.14 15.27 36.54
CA PHE A 99 12.03 14.89 35.45
C PHE A 99 13.47 14.63 35.95
N GLU A 100 13.92 15.41 36.92
CA GLU A 100 15.22 15.30 37.58
C GLU A 100 15.48 13.93 38.21
N LEU A 101 14.42 13.26 38.68
CA LEU A 101 14.48 11.97 39.38
C LEU A 101 14.18 10.78 38.44
N SER A 102 13.83 11.04 37.18
CA SER A 102 13.36 10.03 36.21
C SER A 102 14.50 9.34 35.45
N ASN A 103 15.75 9.52 35.85
CA ASN A 103 16.95 9.01 35.18
C ASN A 103 17.20 7.53 35.48
N ALA A 104 16.43 6.64 34.84
CA ALA A 104 16.64 5.20 34.96
C ALA A 104 17.91 4.73 34.21
N TRP A 105 18.84 4.12 34.95
CA TRP A 105 19.95 3.37 34.37
C TRP A 105 19.49 1.95 34.05
N LYS A 106 19.70 1.51 32.80
CA LYS A 106 19.35 0.15 32.39
C LYS A 106 20.44 -0.80 32.89
N THR A 107 20.05 -1.77 33.70
CA THR A 107 20.91 -2.88 34.10
C THR A 107 20.69 -4.05 33.15
N GLU A 108 21.77 -4.69 32.73
CA GLU A 108 21.71 -5.91 31.92
C GLU A 108 22.16 -7.12 32.73
N ARG A 109 21.62 -8.29 32.39
CA ARG A 109 22.08 -9.55 32.96
C ARG A 109 23.46 -9.86 32.38
N ARG A 110 24.38 -10.40 33.20
CA ARG A 110 25.68 -10.89 32.72
C ARG A 110 25.47 -11.84 31.55
N ILE A 111 26.09 -11.53 30.42
CA ILE A 111 26.15 -12.42 29.26
C ILE A 111 27.09 -13.58 29.62
N ALA A 112 26.59 -14.80 29.58
CA ALA A 112 27.33 -16.03 29.89
C ALA A 112 27.75 -16.74 28.60
#